data_AF-A0A2K3QDY4-F1
#
_entry.id   AF-A0A2K3QDY4-F1
#
_cell.length_a   1.000
_cell.length_b   1.000
_cell.length_c   1.000
_cell.angle_alpha   90.00
_cell.angle_beta   90.00
_cell.angle_gamma   90.00
#
_symmetry.space_group_name_H-M   'P 1'
#
loop_
_entity.id
_entity.type
_entity.pdbx_description
1 polymer ?
#
loop_
_entity_poly.entity_id
_entity_poly.type
_entity_poly.pdbx_seq_one_letter_code
_entity_poly.pdbx_strand_id
1 'polypeptide(L)'
;PLFASQPVCRDEFDDRQPYSAARRTTTAKRVFVAALPTATPSSIYPHLLTLARLLWKSEAPAVTDASSRSPHPRTQTMTQLPGRPSLSPQFCFSSGTLRDFLRLSRSSIDDSISQNLNTLVTPSEAGFDPRSTSQRTLTSPSRQINPQACRSFKDKVLFPAWQARAEVLSYCGLVATSPDPDDPEAAVREMENQRDRERVVDERLDPYSGRFFPREGRTQTLAVLVRQERGVETIVRSRTWDVVQERCAAPPERWEDAVKRWSEQLGSTKPSPNR
;
A
#
# COMPACT_ATOMS: atom_id res chain seq x y z
N PRO A 1 -14.69 -51.82 -32.02
CA PRO A 1 -13.58 -52.50 -32.73
C PRO A 1 -12.45 -51.51 -33.06
N LEU A 2 -11.25 -51.86 -32.60
CA LEU A 2 -9.92 -51.28 -32.88
C LEU A 2 -9.49 -50.03 -32.08
N PHE A 3 -8.80 -50.37 -30.98
CA PHE A 3 -7.81 -49.65 -30.19
C PHE A 3 -6.53 -49.31 -30.99
N ALA A 4 -5.78 -48.30 -30.52
CA ALA A 4 -4.30 -48.13 -30.51
C ALA A 4 -3.95 -46.62 -30.62
N SER A 5 -3.02 -45.97 -29.91
CA SER A 5 -1.94 -46.38 -29.00
C SER A 5 -1.46 -45.18 -28.17
N GLN A 6 -0.97 -45.46 -26.95
CA GLN A 6 -0.06 -44.61 -26.16
C GLN A 6 1.41 -44.87 -26.53
N PRO A 7 2.34 -44.00 -26.09
CA PRO A 7 3.66 -44.43 -25.59
C PRO A 7 3.86 -43.92 -24.14
N VAL A 8 3.98 -44.77 -23.13
CA VAL A 8 5.17 -45.51 -22.63
C VAL A 8 6.36 -44.62 -22.23
N CYS A 9 6.58 -44.58 -20.92
CA CYS A 9 7.74 -44.05 -20.20
C CYS A 9 9.04 -44.78 -20.55
N ARG A 10 10.18 -44.09 -20.47
CA ARG A 10 11.48 -44.71 -20.30
C ARG A 10 12.33 -43.91 -19.32
N ASP A 11 12.60 -44.54 -18.19
CA ASP A 11 13.66 -44.20 -17.24
C ASP A 11 15.03 -44.38 -17.91
N GLU A 12 15.96 -43.46 -17.67
CA GLU A 12 17.38 -43.75 -17.78
C GLU A 12 18.16 -43.08 -16.65
N PHE A 13 19.02 -43.90 -16.05
CA PHE A 13 19.65 -43.82 -14.76
C PHE A 13 21.15 -43.94 -15.02
N ASP A 14 21.95 -42.94 -14.63
CA ASP A 14 23.41 -43.01 -14.42
C ASP A 14 23.89 -41.59 -14.04
N ASP A 15 24.94 -41.33 -13.27
CA ASP A 15 25.62 -41.93 -12.11
C ASP A 15 26.69 -40.87 -11.71
N ARG A 16 27.08 -40.84 -10.43
CA ARG A 16 28.37 -40.30 -9.89
C ARG A 16 28.68 -38.79 -9.85
N GLN A 17 28.52 -38.21 -8.64
CA GLN A 17 29.56 -37.74 -7.66
C GLN A 17 30.93 -37.17 -8.16
N PRO A 18 31.72 -36.37 -7.37
CA PRO A 18 31.66 -36.12 -5.92
C PRO A 18 32.01 -34.69 -5.40
N TYR A 19 31.81 -34.51 -4.09
CA TYR A 19 32.58 -33.73 -3.09
C TYR A 19 33.55 -32.60 -3.51
N SER A 20 33.37 -31.43 -2.90
CA SER A 20 34.51 -30.68 -2.32
C SER A 20 34.13 -29.95 -1.03
N ALA A 21 34.61 -30.49 0.09
CA ALA A 21 34.68 -29.81 1.37
C ALA A 21 35.89 -28.86 1.38
N ALA A 22 35.69 -27.62 1.80
CA ALA A 22 36.79 -26.71 2.13
C ALA A 22 36.65 -26.18 3.57
N ARG A 23 37.80 -26.17 4.23
CA ARG A 23 38.01 -26.18 5.68
C ARG A 23 37.90 -24.80 6.31
N ARG A 24 37.62 -24.86 7.63
CA ARG A 24 37.76 -23.81 8.64
C ARG A 24 39.11 -23.10 8.55
N THR A 25 39.09 -21.78 8.77
CA THR A 25 40.15 -21.07 9.50
C THR A 25 39.52 -20.10 10.47
N THR A 26 39.54 -20.50 11.74
CA THR A 26 39.38 -19.66 12.93
C THR A 26 40.61 -18.77 13.10
N THR A 27 40.41 -17.46 13.21
CA THR A 27 41.43 -16.58 13.79
C THR A 27 40.76 -15.65 14.80
N ALA A 28 40.85 -16.03 16.07
CA ALA A 28 40.62 -15.14 17.19
C ALA A 28 41.77 -14.11 17.26
N LYS A 29 41.45 -12.84 17.49
CA LYS A 29 42.39 -11.91 18.13
C LYS A 29 41.67 -10.70 18.75
N ARG A 30 41.69 -10.74 20.09
CA ARG A 30 41.92 -9.65 21.05
C ARG A 30 40.92 -8.49 21.11
N VAL A 31 40.04 -8.66 22.10
CA VAL A 31 39.68 -7.68 23.13
C VAL A 31 40.75 -6.59 23.31
N PHE A 32 40.34 -5.33 23.15
CA PHE A 32 40.97 -4.18 23.81
C PHE A 32 39.88 -3.44 24.57
N VAL A 33 39.90 -3.63 25.89
CA VAL A 33 39.20 -2.78 26.86
C VAL A 33 40.07 -1.55 27.06
N ALA A 34 39.52 -0.37 26.82
CA ALA A 34 40.12 0.89 27.27
C ALA A 34 39.01 1.77 27.86
N ALA A 35 39.31 2.28 29.04
CA ALA A 35 38.41 2.84 30.02
C ALA A 35 37.92 4.25 29.66
N LEU A 36 36.74 4.58 30.20
CA LEU A 36 36.25 5.95 30.39
C LEU A 36 37.22 6.78 31.24
N PRO A 37 37.16 8.12 31.06
CA PRO A 37 37.05 8.96 32.25
C PRO A 37 35.88 9.95 32.16
N THR A 38 35.23 10.06 33.31
CA THR A 38 34.27 11.07 33.76
C THR A 38 34.87 12.48 33.80
N ALA A 39 34.11 13.50 33.41
CA ALA A 39 33.81 14.72 34.20
C ALA A 39 33.21 15.86 33.34
N THR A 40 32.06 16.37 33.79
CA THR A 40 31.47 17.71 33.55
C THR A 40 32.30 18.81 34.28
N PRO A 41 32.08 20.15 34.19
CA PRO A 41 30.82 20.85 33.84
C PRO A 41 30.90 22.25 33.13
N SER A 42 29.70 22.76 32.77
CA SER A 42 29.25 24.18 32.79
C SER A 42 29.80 25.26 31.82
N SER A 43 28.87 25.79 30.99
CA SER A 43 28.40 27.20 30.99
C SER A 43 28.77 28.16 29.83
N ILE A 44 27.73 28.95 29.47
CA ILE A 44 27.68 30.30 28.84
C ILE A 44 27.64 30.42 27.29
N TYR A 45 26.42 30.75 26.80
CA TYR A 45 26.00 31.34 25.49
C TYR A 45 26.65 32.73 25.20
N PRO A 46 26.53 33.44 24.04
CA PRO A 46 25.35 33.51 23.13
C PRO A 46 25.55 33.88 21.63
N HIS A 47 24.40 33.97 20.92
CA HIS A 47 24.05 34.86 19.79
C HIS A 47 24.50 34.53 18.34
N LEU A 48 23.55 34.15 17.45
CA LEU A 48 22.85 35.05 16.49
C LEU A 48 22.14 34.28 15.34
N LEU A 49 21.12 34.95 14.75
CA LEU A 49 20.35 34.65 13.52
C LEU A 49 19.02 33.87 13.69
N THR A 50 17.85 34.49 13.93
CA THR A 50 17.03 35.47 13.15
C THR A 50 15.97 34.80 12.25
N LEU A 51 14.71 34.94 12.69
CA LEU A 51 13.43 35.16 11.98
C LEU A 51 13.05 34.31 10.74
N ALA A 52 11.93 33.57 10.84
CA ALA A 52 10.63 33.94 10.25
C ALA A 52 9.67 32.73 10.24
N ARG A 53 8.65 32.73 11.12
CA ARG A 53 7.46 31.88 10.97
C ARG A 53 6.25 32.80 10.90
N LEU A 54 5.69 32.92 9.70
CA LEU A 54 4.43 33.59 9.46
C LEU A 54 3.28 32.70 9.95
N LEU A 55 2.39 33.37 10.65
CA LEU A 55 1.19 32.85 11.29
C LEU A 55 0.15 32.40 10.26
N TRP A 56 -0.43 31.22 10.47
CA TRP A 56 -1.83 30.98 10.11
C TRP A 56 -2.57 30.61 11.38
N LYS A 57 -3.36 31.56 11.88
CA LYS A 57 -4.22 31.46 13.06
C LYS A 57 -5.63 31.25 12.53
N SER A 58 -6.23 30.10 12.82
CA SER A 58 -7.67 29.87 12.62
C SER A 58 -8.35 29.92 13.99
N GLU A 59 -9.01 31.05 14.25
CA GLU A 59 -9.89 31.27 15.39
C GLU A 59 -11.19 30.47 15.17
N ALA A 60 -11.57 29.64 16.14
CA ALA A 60 -12.87 28.98 16.19
C ALA A 60 -13.82 29.80 17.08
N PRO A 61 -15.09 30.04 16.69
CA PRO A 61 -16.06 30.64 17.59
C PRO A 61 -16.82 29.56 18.38
N ALA A 62 -17.19 29.98 19.60
CA ALA A 62 -17.85 29.21 20.64
C ALA A 62 -19.30 28.83 20.32
N VAL A 63 -19.73 27.76 21.00
CA VAL A 63 -21.06 27.15 20.98
C VAL A 63 -22.04 27.97 21.81
N THR A 64 -23.25 28.23 21.28
CA THR A 64 -24.48 28.45 22.06
C THR A 64 -25.66 27.72 21.42
N ASP A 65 -26.45 27.08 22.27
CA ASP A 65 -27.63 26.25 22.00
C ASP A 65 -28.82 27.04 21.43
N ALA A 66 -29.57 26.46 20.47
CA ALA A 66 -31.04 26.56 20.39
C ALA A 66 -31.65 25.66 19.29
N SER A 67 -32.64 24.87 19.73
CA SER A 67 -33.64 24.06 19.02
C SER A 67 -34.12 24.56 17.64
N SER A 68 -34.08 23.69 16.62
CA SER A 68 -35.03 23.68 15.49
C SER A 68 -34.92 22.39 14.67
N ARG A 69 -36.07 21.86 14.25
CA ARG A 69 -36.33 20.51 13.78
C ARG A 69 -36.55 20.50 12.26
N SER A 70 -35.56 19.99 11.50
CA SER A 70 -35.63 19.51 10.08
C SER A 70 -36.12 20.49 8.98
N PRO A 71 -35.88 20.25 7.66
CA PRO A 71 -35.34 19.05 7.01
C PRO A 71 -34.02 19.31 6.25
N HIS A 72 -33.02 18.45 6.44
CA HIS A 72 -31.82 18.50 5.60
C HIS A 72 -32.11 17.88 4.21
N PRO A 73 -31.81 18.59 3.11
CA PRO A 73 -31.79 17.97 1.80
C PRO A 73 -30.65 16.95 1.77
N ARG A 74 -30.94 15.72 1.34
CA ARG A 74 -29.93 14.72 1.00
C ARG A 74 -29.11 15.22 -0.19
N THR A 75 -28.08 16.01 0.08
CA THR A 75 -26.96 16.18 -0.83
C THR A 75 -26.23 14.85 -0.88
N GLN A 76 -26.44 14.13 -1.98
CA GLN A 76 -25.70 12.92 -2.33
C GLN A 76 -24.21 13.27 -2.29
N THR A 77 -23.49 12.64 -1.37
CA THR A 77 -22.06 12.76 -1.18
C THR A 77 -21.36 12.20 -2.43
N MET A 78 -20.93 13.08 -3.33
CA MET A 78 -19.91 12.71 -4.33
C MET A 78 -18.65 12.28 -3.59
N THR A 79 -18.24 11.03 -3.81
CA THR A 79 -16.92 10.43 -3.63
C THR A 79 -15.91 11.31 -2.87
N GLN A 80 -16.09 11.44 -1.55
CA GLN A 80 -15.07 12.05 -0.71
C GLN A 80 -13.95 11.02 -0.56
N LEU A 81 -12.83 11.22 -1.27
CA LEU A 81 -11.63 10.42 -1.04
C LEU A 81 -11.34 10.44 0.47
N PRO A 82 -11.04 9.29 1.10
CA PRO A 82 -10.49 9.33 2.45
C PRO A 82 -9.27 10.25 2.41
N GLY A 83 -9.29 11.30 3.25
CA GLY A 83 -8.20 12.27 3.33
C GLY A 83 -6.87 11.56 3.55
N ARG A 84 -5.76 12.17 3.10
CA ARG A 84 -4.42 11.59 3.28
C ARG A 84 -4.22 11.28 4.78
N PRO A 85 -4.00 10.02 5.17
CA PRO A 85 -3.83 9.69 6.57
C PRO A 85 -2.55 10.35 7.10
N SER A 86 -2.57 10.79 8.36
CA SER A 86 -1.36 11.20 9.05
C SER A 86 -0.48 9.97 9.26
N LEU A 87 0.58 9.86 8.47
CA LEU A 87 1.49 8.72 8.51
C LEU A 87 2.27 8.72 9.82
N SER A 88 2.13 7.65 10.60
CA SER A 88 2.89 7.40 11.82
C SER A 88 3.17 5.91 11.95
N PRO A 89 4.20 5.48 12.71
CA PRO A 89 4.45 4.05 12.93
C PRO A 89 3.25 3.37 13.60
N GLN A 90 2.55 4.08 14.50
CA GLN A 90 1.34 3.60 15.18
C GLN A 90 0.21 3.26 14.20
N PHE A 91 0.05 4.05 13.14
CA PHE A 91 -0.90 3.74 12.08
C PHE A 91 -0.58 2.40 11.40
N CYS A 92 0.70 2.12 11.13
CA CYS A 92 1.11 0.88 10.47
C CYS A 92 0.95 -0.35 11.37
N PHE A 93 1.24 -0.22 12.67
CA PHE A 93 1.09 -1.32 13.62
C PHE A 93 -0.36 -1.65 13.98
N SER A 94 -1.29 -0.70 13.77
CA SER A 94 -2.72 -1.00 13.79
C SER A 94 -3.15 -1.65 12.47
N SER A 95 -3.04 -2.98 12.41
CA SER A 95 -3.38 -3.76 11.20
C SER A 95 -4.82 -3.53 10.73
N GLY A 96 -5.78 -3.36 11.65
CA GLY A 96 -7.15 -3.01 11.35
C GLY A 96 -7.27 -1.66 10.67
N THR A 97 -6.63 -0.62 11.22
CA THR A 97 -6.66 0.73 10.65
C THR A 97 -6.02 0.79 9.26
N LEU A 98 -4.88 0.12 9.06
CA LEU A 98 -4.22 0.02 7.76
C LEU A 98 -5.13 -0.66 6.72
N ARG A 99 -5.70 -1.82 7.07
CA ARG A 99 -6.60 -2.57 6.17
C ARG A 99 -7.87 -1.80 5.86
N ASP A 100 -8.45 -1.12 6.85
CA ASP A 100 -9.67 -0.32 6.66
C ASP A 100 -9.43 0.88 5.75
N PHE A 101 -8.30 1.58 5.91
CA PHE A 101 -7.93 2.65 4.99
C PHE A 101 -7.84 2.15 3.54
N LEU A 102 -7.14 1.03 3.31
CA LEU A 102 -6.98 0.45 1.97
C LEU A 102 -8.34 -0.01 1.41
N ARG A 103 -9.15 -0.69 2.22
CA ARG A 103 -10.48 -1.17 1.85
C ARG A 103 -11.42 -0.02 1.47
N LEU A 104 -11.50 1.03 2.28
CA LEU A 104 -12.36 2.19 2.03
C LEU A 104 -11.88 2.99 0.81
N SER A 105 -10.57 3.12 0.62
CA SER A 105 -10.02 3.78 -0.57
C SER A 105 -10.32 2.99 -1.84
N ARG A 106 -10.24 1.65 -1.82
CA ARG A 106 -10.59 0.80 -2.97
C ARG A 106 -12.10 0.83 -3.25
N SER A 107 -12.95 0.72 -2.23
CA SER A 107 -14.40 0.70 -2.42
C SER A 107 -14.95 2.00 -3.01
N SER A 108 -14.37 3.15 -2.62
CA SER A 108 -14.78 4.47 -3.10
C SER A 108 -14.39 4.76 -4.55
N ILE A 109 -13.40 4.06 -5.11
CA ILE A 109 -12.86 4.40 -6.44
C ILE A 109 -12.81 3.20 -7.37
N ASP A 110 -12.13 2.14 -6.94
CA ASP A 110 -11.81 0.97 -7.76
C ASP A 110 -13.01 0.02 -7.87
N ASP A 111 -13.63 -0.39 -6.76
CA ASP A 111 -14.79 -1.29 -6.80
C ASP A 111 -16.03 -0.63 -7.44
N SER A 112 -16.11 0.70 -7.33
CA SER A 112 -17.15 1.54 -7.92
C SER A 112 -16.73 2.16 -9.25
N ILE A 113 -15.64 1.70 -9.89
CA ILE A 113 -15.08 2.34 -11.09
C ILE A 113 -16.09 2.51 -12.22
N SER A 114 -16.91 1.49 -12.50
CA SER A 114 -17.92 1.58 -13.55
C SER A 114 -19.00 2.62 -13.22
N GLN A 115 -19.37 2.76 -11.95
CA GLN A 115 -20.31 3.79 -11.51
C GLN A 115 -19.67 5.17 -11.65
N ASN A 116 -18.44 5.34 -11.16
CA ASN A 116 -17.68 6.58 -11.28
C ASN A 116 -17.46 7.02 -12.73
N LEU A 117 -17.29 6.07 -13.66
CA LEU A 117 -17.16 6.39 -15.09
C LEU A 117 -18.51 6.71 -15.74
N ASN A 118 -19.59 6.04 -15.31
CA ASN A 118 -20.93 6.34 -15.81
C ASN A 118 -21.41 7.75 -15.41
N THR A 119 -20.94 8.32 -14.29
CA THR A 119 -21.27 9.71 -13.90
C THR A 119 -20.59 10.75 -14.77
N LEU A 120 -19.47 10.42 -15.43
CA LEU A 120 -18.80 11.29 -16.40
C LEU A 120 -19.57 11.40 -17.73
N VAL A 121 -20.57 10.56 -17.91
CA VAL A 121 -21.38 10.54 -19.11
C VAL A 121 -22.51 11.54 -18.95
N THR A 122 -22.49 12.61 -19.75
CA THR A 122 -23.46 13.70 -19.73
C THR A 122 -24.46 13.57 -20.89
N PRO A 123 -25.55 12.77 -20.77
CA PRO A 123 -26.54 12.63 -21.85
C PRO A 123 -27.20 13.95 -22.27
N SER A 124 -27.27 14.93 -21.38
CA SER A 124 -27.85 16.23 -21.65
C SER A 124 -27.08 17.05 -22.69
N GLU A 125 -25.78 16.80 -22.88
CA GLU A 125 -24.99 17.47 -23.93
C GLU A 125 -25.38 17.03 -25.33
N ALA A 126 -25.86 15.80 -25.50
CA ALA A 126 -26.29 15.28 -26.80
C ALA A 126 -27.69 15.74 -27.22
N GLY A 127 -28.43 16.42 -26.34
CA GLY A 127 -29.82 16.81 -26.57
C GLY A 127 -30.78 15.61 -26.55
N PHE A 128 -32.08 15.90 -26.47
CA PHE A 128 -33.14 14.88 -26.61
C PHE A 128 -33.64 14.86 -28.05
N ASP A 129 -33.44 13.75 -28.77
CA ASP A 129 -34.07 13.54 -30.08
C ASP A 129 -35.39 12.77 -29.89
N PRO A 130 -36.56 13.40 -30.13
CA PRO A 130 -37.86 12.75 -30.03
C PRO A 130 -38.06 11.60 -31.03
N ARG A 131 -37.21 11.45 -32.06
CA ARG A 131 -37.22 10.30 -32.97
C ARG A 131 -36.58 9.05 -32.35
N SER A 132 -35.74 9.22 -31.33
CA SER A 132 -35.03 8.11 -30.65
C SER A 132 -35.94 7.23 -29.79
N THR A 133 -37.16 7.67 -29.46
CA THR A 133 -38.14 6.86 -28.71
C THR A 133 -38.90 5.85 -29.58
N SER A 134 -38.86 6.02 -30.92
CA SER A 134 -39.57 5.16 -31.87
C SER A 134 -38.84 3.84 -32.16
N GLN A 135 -37.54 3.77 -31.89
CA GLN A 135 -36.71 2.58 -32.10
C GLN A 135 -36.03 2.17 -30.80
N ARG A 136 -36.29 0.93 -30.35
CA ARG A 136 -35.56 0.33 -29.24
C ARG A 136 -34.17 -0.08 -29.73
N THR A 137 -33.18 0.78 -29.56
CA THR A 137 -31.77 0.43 -29.81
C THR A 137 -31.35 -0.61 -28.79
N LEU A 138 -31.25 -1.88 -29.20
CA LEU A 138 -30.91 -3.02 -28.34
C LEU A 138 -29.47 -2.98 -27.82
N THR A 139 -28.63 -2.09 -28.36
CA THR A 139 -27.26 -1.88 -27.89
C THR A 139 -26.87 -0.48 -28.30
N SER A 140 -26.87 0.48 -27.37
CA SER A 140 -26.16 1.73 -27.63
C SER A 140 -24.68 1.36 -27.73
N PRO A 141 -23.98 1.67 -28.84
CA PRO A 141 -22.53 1.61 -28.82
C PRO A 141 -22.10 2.53 -27.68
N SER A 142 -21.09 2.11 -26.93
CA SER A 142 -20.48 2.81 -25.80
C SER A 142 -20.83 4.29 -25.79
N ARG A 143 -21.66 4.73 -24.84
CA ARG A 143 -21.91 6.17 -24.67
C ARG A 143 -20.56 6.79 -24.33
N GLN A 144 -19.91 7.33 -25.35
CA GLN A 144 -18.49 7.68 -25.29
C GLN A 144 -18.32 8.75 -24.23
N ILE A 145 -17.46 8.48 -23.26
CA ILE A 145 -17.15 9.45 -22.23
C ILE A 145 -16.34 10.56 -22.89
N ASN A 146 -16.66 11.81 -22.58
CA ASN A 146 -15.89 12.96 -23.05
C ASN A 146 -14.40 12.77 -22.70
N PRO A 147 -13.46 12.83 -23.67
CA PRO A 147 -12.04 12.57 -23.42
C PRO A 147 -11.42 13.48 -22.35
N GLN A 148 -11.87 14.72 -22.25
CA GLN A 148 -11.41 15.69 -21.25
C GLN A 148 -11.96 15.35 -19.85
N ALA A 149 -13.19 14.85 -19.75
CA ALA A 149 -13.75 14.36 -18.49
C ALA A 149 -12.99 13.12 -18.00
N CYS A 150 -12.70 12.17 -18.90
CA CYS A 150 -11.85 11.01 -18.60
C CYS A 150 -10.45 11.40 -18.14
N ARG A 151 -9.80 12.36 -18.82
CA ARG A 151 -8.49 12.87 -18.40
C ARG A 151 -8.55 13.52 -17.02
N SER A 152 -9.56 14.36 -16.79
CA SER A 152 -9.74 15.03 -15.50
C SER A 152 -9.98 14.04 -14.36
N PHE A 153 -10.78 13.00 -14.58
CA PHE A 153 -11.02 11.93 -13.61
C PHE A 153 -9.71 11.19 -13.27
N LYS A 154 -8.93 10.81 -14.29
CA LYS A 154 -7.64 10.15 -14.09
C LYS A 154 -6.68 11.02 -13.27
N ASP A 155 -6.50 12.27 -13.69
CA ASP A 155 -5.48 13.16 -13.14
C ASP A 155 -5.83 13.68 -11.74
N LYS A 156 -7.13 13.88 -11.44
CA LYS A 156 -7.60 14.50 -10.19
C LYS A 156 -8.18 13.53 -9.17
N VAL A 157 -8.60 12.33 -9.58
CA VAL A 157 -9.27 11.36 -8.70
C VAL A 157 -8.50 10.05 -8.64
N LEU A 158 -8.36 9.36 -9.78
CA LEU A 158 -7.83 8.00 -9.82
C LEU A 158 -6.36 7.94 -9.39
N PHE A 159 -5.49 8.68 -10.07
CA PHE A 159 -4.05 8.63 -9.81
C PHE A 159 -3.67 9.20 -8.45
N PRO A 160 -4.24 10.33 -7.96
CA PRO A 160 -4.02 10.77 -6.59
C PRO A 160 -4.39 9.74 -5.53
N ALA A 161 -5.48 8.99 -5.72
CA ALA A 161 -5.87 7.95 -4.78
C ALA A 161 -4.90 6.77 -4.75
N TRP A 162 -4.50 6.30 -5.94
CA TRP A 162 -3.50 5.26 -6.08
C TRP A 162 -2.17 5.70 -5.47
N GLN A 163 -1.77 6.96 -5.69
CA GLN A 163 -0.58 7.53 -5.09
C GLN A 163 -0.67 7.54 -3.56
N ALA A 164 -1.80 7.97 -2.98
CA ALA A 164 -1.99 7.97 -1.53
C ALA A 164 -1.88 6.56 -0.92
N ARG A 165 -2.46 5.53 -1.57
CA ARG A 165 -2.31 4.13 -1.13
C ARG A 165 -0.88 3.62 -1.27
N ALA A 166 -0.19 3.99 -2.35
CA ALA A 166 1.21 3.63 -2.56
C ALA A 166 2.13 4.27 -1.50
N GLU A 167 1.90 5.53 -1.13
CA GLU A 167 2.63 6.23 -0.07
C GLU A 167 2.47 5.52 1.27
N VAL A 168 1.24 5.12 1.63
CA VAL A 168 0.95 4.35 2.84
C VAL A 168 1.69 3.01 2.85
N LEU A 169 1.60 2.22 1.76
CA LEU A 169 2.26 0.92 1.66
C LEU A 169 3.79 1.02 1.58
N SER A 170 4.31 2.12 1.05
CA SER A 170 5.75 2.41 1.04
C SER A 170 6.23 2.72 2.45
N TYR A 171 5.55 3.66 3.12
CA TYR A 171 5.87 4.07 4.48
C TYR A 171 5.78 2.89 5.47
N CYS A 172 4.69 2.13 5.47
CA CYS A 172 4.57 0.96 6.34
C CYS A 172 5.57 -0.14 5.99
N GLY A 173 6.04 -0.21 4.74
CA GLY A 173 7.15 -1.08 4.35
C GLY A 173 8.48 -0.68 5.01
N LEU A 174 8.76 0.62 5.10
CA LEU A 174 9.95 1.12 5.82
C LEU A 174 9.85 0.82 7.31
N VAL A 175 8.69 1.08 7.92
CA VAL A 175 8.42 0.78 9.33
C VAL A 175 8.60 -0.71 9.62
N ALA A 176 8.14 -1.59 8.72
CA ALA A 176 8.28 -3.04 8.86
C ALA A 176 9.73 -3.53 8.85
N THR A 177 10.65 -2.77 8.26
CA THR A 177 12.09 -3.09 8.23
C THR A 177 12.90 -2.38 9.32
N SER A 178 12.28 -1.46 10.06
CA SER A 178 12.92 -0.74 11.15
C SER A 178 12.91 -1.57 12.44
N PRO A 179 13.95 -1.47 13.30
CA PRO A 179 13.87 -1.97 14.67
C PRO A 179 12.68 -1.36 15.42
N ASP A 180 12.00 -2.17 16.22
CA ASP A 180 10.84 -1.77 17.03
C ASP A 180 11.19 -1.92 18.53
N PRO A 181 11.71 -0.85 19.16
CA PRO A 181 12.09 -0.91 20.58
C PRO A 181 10.89 -1.02 21.52
N ASP A 182 9.69 -0.67 21.04
CA ASP A 182 8.44 -0.64 21.81
C ASP A 182 7.57 -1.89 21.54
N ASP A 183 8.17 -3.00 21.11
CA ASP A 183 7.47 -4.28 20.93
C ASP A 183 7.18 -4.90 22.32
N PRO A 184 5.91 -4.94 22.78
CA PRO A 184 5.56 -5.47 24.10
C PRO A 184 5.83 -6.97 24.24
N GLU A 185 5.90 -7.71 23.13
CA GLU A 185 6.11 -9.16 23.13
C GLU A 185 7.59 -9.55 22.96
N ALA A 186 8.50 -8.58 22.80
CA ALA A 186 9.91 -8.87 22.57
C ALA A 186 10.55 -9.68 23.69
N ALA A 187 10.28 -9.32 24.95
CA ALA A 187 10.83 -10.02 26.11
C ALA A 187 10.26 -11.45 26.25
N VAL A 188 8.95 -11.61 26.03
CA VAL A 188 8.28 -12.92 26.09
C VAL A 188 8.83 -13.84 25.01
N ARG A 189 8.97 -13.33 23.79
CA ARG A 189 9.51 -14.08 22.65
C ARG A 189 10.95 -14.52 22.88
N GLU A 190 11.81 -13.67 23.45
CA GLU A 190 13.19 -14.05 23.77
C GLU A 190 13.24 -15.14 24.84
N MET A 191 12.38 -15.05 25.87
CA MET A 191 12.27 -16.11 26.88
C MET A 191 11.79 -17.44 26.29
N GLU A 192 10.79 -17.42 25.39
CA GLU A 192 10.31 -18.61 24.69
C GLU A 192 11.41 -19.23 23.81
N ASN A 193 12.15 -18.40 23.05
CA ASN A 193 13.29 -18.83 22.25
C ASN A 193 14.40 -19.46 23.10
N GLN A 194 14.68 -18.88 24.27
CA GLN A 194 15.70 -19.40 25.17
C GLN A 194 15.28 -20.74 25.78
N ARG A 195 14.01 -20.89 26.18
CA ARG A 195 13.46 -22.16 26.68
C ARG A 195 13.50 -23.26 25.63
N ASP A 196 13.21 -22.95 24.38
CA ASP A 196 13.30 -23.94 23.30
C ASP A 196 14.75 -24.35 23.02
N ARG A 197 15.72 -23.42 23.08
CA ARG A 197 17.14 -23.75 22.96
C ARG A 197 17.64 -24.73 24.03
N GLU A 198 17.06 -24.67 25.22
CA GLU A 198 17.39 -25.56 26.34
C GLU A 198 16.65 -26.91 26.28
N ARG A 199 15.66 -27.03 25.39
CA ARG A 199 14.81 -28.21 25.27
C ARG A 199 15.55 -29.34 24.55
N VAL A 200 15.69 -30.48 25.22
CA VAL A 200 16.21 -31.72 24.62
C VAL A 200 15.04 -32.57 24.14
N VAL A 201 15.00 -32.87 22.85
CA VAL A 201 13.93 -33.67 22.22
C VAL A 201 14.49 -35.00 21.74
N ASP A 202 13.91 -36.11 22.18
CA ASP A 202 14.21 -37.44 21.62
C ASP A 202 13.26 -37.72 20.44
N GLU A 203 13.76 -37.47 19.23
CA GLU A 203 13.03 -37.67 17.97
C GLU A 203 12.58 -39.11 17.75
N ARG A 204 13.17 -40.09 18.45
CA ARG A 204 12.78 -41.51 18.36
C ARG A 204 11.50 -41.81 19.15
N LEU A 205 11.25 -41.09 20.25
CA LEU A 205 10.07 -41.26 21.08
C LEU A 205 8.88 -40.45 20.53
N ASP A 206 9.13 -39.26 19.97
CA ASP A 206 8.10 -38.45 19.33
C ASP A 206 8.66 -37.63 18.15
N PRO A 207 8.43 -38.07 16.89
CA PRO A 207 8.88 -37.37 15.68
C PRO A 207 8.32 -35.96 15.47
N TYR A 208 7.28 -35.55 16.22
CA TYR A 208 6.63 -34.24 16.05
C TYR A 208 6.96 -33.26 17.17
N SER A 209 7.49 -33.75 18.28
CA SER A 209 7.86 -32.91 19.42
C SER A 209 8.95 -31.89 19.08
N GLY A 210 9.81 -32.10 18.08
CA GLY A 210 10.88 -31.17 17.71
C GLY A 210 10.43 -29.80 17.16
N ARG A 211 9.14 -29.61 16.85
CA ARG A 211 8.66 -28.37 16.22
C ARG A 211 8.44 -27.25 17.23
N PHE A 212 9.22 -26.18 17.12
CA PHE A 212 8.98 -24.93 17.82
C PHE A 212 8.65 -23.83 16.80
N PHE A 213 7.60 -23.07 17.07
CA PHE A 213 7.18 -21.94 16.27
C PHE A 213 7.31 -20.68 17.13
N PRO A 214 8.40 -19.92 16.98
CA PRO A 214 8.54 -18.63 17.65
C PRO A 214 7.37 -17.72 17.30
N ARG A 215 6.89 -16.94 18.27
CA ARG A 215 5.96 -15.85 17.96
C ARG A 215 6.64 -14.88 17.00
N GLU A 216 5.90 -14.41 16.01
CA GLU A 216 6.42 -13.42 15.07
C GLU A 216 6.53 -12.04 15.74
N GLY A 217 7.57 -11.29 15.38
CA GLY A 217 7.67 -9.89 15.78
C GLY A 217 6.58 -9.03 15.15
N ARG A 218 6.16 -7.96 15.84
CA ARG A 218 5.17 -7.02 15.30
C ARG A 218 5.56 -6.47 13.92
N THR A 219 6.85 -6.18 13.73
CA THR A 219 7.44 -5.75 12.44
C THR A 219 7.44 -6.86 11.38
N GLN A 220 7.67 -8.12 11.76
CA GLN A 220 7.59 -9.28 10.86
C GLN A 220 6.16 -9.49 10.36
N THR A 221 5.18 -9.47 11.28
CA THR A 221 3.75 -9.54 10.95
C THR A 221 3.34 -8.40 10.02
N LEU A 222 3.80 -7.17 10.32
CA LEU A 222 3.58 -6.02 9.45
C LEU A 222 4.22 -6.20 8.07
N ALA A 223 5.43 -6.77 7.98
CA ALA A 223 6.11 -7.01 6.71
C ALA A 223 5.33 -7.99 5.84
N VAL A 224 4.78 -9.07 6.42
CA VAL A 224 3.90 -10.02 5.73
C VAL A 224 2.65 -9.30 5.22
N LEU A 225 2.00 -8.51 6.07
CA LEU A 225 0.80 -7.76 5.71
C LEU A 225 1.06 -6.78 4.54
N VAL A 226 2.13 -5.98 4.62
CA VAL A 226 2.47 -5.02 3.56
C VAL A 226 2.77 -5.72 2.24
N ARG A 227 3.45 -6.87 2.25
CA ARG A 227 3.70 -7.65 1.04
C ARG A 227 2.40 -8.14 0.41
N GLN A 228 1.47 -8.66 1.22
CA GLN A 228 0.16 -9.11 0.75
C GLN A 228 -0.63 -7.94 0.15
N GLU A 229 -0.70 -6.81 0.85
CA GLU A 229 -1.45 -5.64 0.39
C GLU A 229 -0.86 -5.01 -0.88
N ARG A 230 0.46 -5.06 -1.07
CA ARG A 230 1.10 -4.67 -2.34
C ARG A 230 0.65 -5.57 -3.49
N GLY A 231 0.58 -6.88 -3.27
CA GLY A 231 0.07 -7.83 -4.27
C GLY A 231 -1.38 -7.57 -4.64
N VAL A 232 -2.24 -7.35 -3.63
CA VAL A 232 -3.65 -6.96 -3.85
C VAL A 232 -3.73 -5.66 -4.62
N GLU A 233 -2.92 -4.66 -4.27
CA GLU A 233 -2.92 -3.36 -4.93
C GLU A 233 -2.54 -3.46 -6.42
N THR A 234 -1.56 -4.29 -6.77
CA THR A 234 -1.22 -4.55 -8.18
C THR A 234 -2.41 -5.13 -8.95
N ILE A 235 -3.11 -6.11 -8.37
CA ILE A 235 -4.28 -6.74 -9.00
C ILE A 235 -5.41 -5.73 -9.19
N VAL A 236 -5.73 -4.97 -8.13
CA VAL A 236 -6.81 -3.98 -8.15
C VAL A 236 -6.54 -2.91 -9.21
N ARG A 237 -5.33 -2.34 -9.24
CA ARG A 237 -4.97 -1.31 -10.24
C ARG A 237 -5.03 -1.83 -11.66
N SER A 238 -4.55 -3.05 -11.90
CA SER A 238 -4.64 -3.67 -13.23
C SER A 238 -6.09 -3.77 -13.68
N ARG A 239 -6.97 -4.35 -12.84
CA ARG A 239 -8.39 -4.52 -13.19
C ARG A 239 -9.13 -3.20 -13.38
N THR A 240 -8.90 -2.24 -12.49
CA THR A 240 -9.47 -0.89 -12.62
C THR A 240 -9.01 -0.24 -13.92
N TRP A 241 -7.73 -0.38 -14.25
CA TRP A 241 -7.15 0.21 -15.45
C TRP A 241 -7.72 -0.41 -16.73
N ASP A 242 -7.95 -1.72 -16.77
CA ASP A 242 -8.57 -2.38 -17.92
C ASP A 242 -9.95 -1.76 -18.24
N VAL A 243 -10.78 -1.54 -17.21
CA VAL A 243 -12.08 -0.88 -17.37
C VAL A 243 -11.94 0.57 -17.81
N VAL A 244 -10.97 1.30 -17.25
CA VAL A 244 -10.70 2.69 -17.65
C VAL A 244 -10.25 2.77 -19.10
N GLN A 245 -9.39 1.87 -19.56
CA GLN A 245 -8.93 1.82 -20.95
C GLN A 245 -10.09 1.57 -21.92
N GLU A 246 -10.95 0.58 -21.60
CA GLU A 246 -12.12 0.24 -22.41
C GLU A 246 -13.10 1.43 -22.53
N ARG A 247 -13.40 2.09 -21.40
CA ARG A 247 -14.44 3.13 -21.34
C ARG A 247 -13.96 4.51 -21.78
N CYS A 248 -12.70 4.84 -21.52
CA CYS A 248 -12.10 6.14 -21.88
C CYS A 248 -11.35 6.12 -23.21
N ALA A 249 -11.40 5.02 -23.96
CA ALA A 249 -10.64 4.82 -25.20
C ALA A 249 -9.16 5.22 -25.05
N ALA A 250 -8.55 4.84 -23.91
CA ALA A 250 -7.16 5.16 -23.65
C ALA A 250 -6.25 4.24 -24.48
N PRO A 251 -5.00 4.66 -24.78
CA PRO A 251 -4.03 3.78 -25.43
C PRO A 251 -3.83 2.48 -24.64
N PRO A 252 -3.58 1.34 -25.31
CA PRO A 252 -3.27 0.07 -24.67
C PRO A 252 -1.88 0.16 -24.00
N GLU A 253 -1.84 0.73 -22.80
CA GLU A 253 -0.64 0.89 -21.98
C GLU A 253 -0.86 0.25 -20.61
N ARG A 254 0.22 -0.09 -19.91
CA ARG A 254 0.09 -0.60 -18.54
C ARG A 254 -0.21 0.53 -17.56
N TRP A 255 -0.89 0.21 -16.47
CA TRP A 255 -1.26 1.21 -15.46
C TRP A 255 -0.02 1.87 -14.83
N GLU A 256 1.08 1.12 -14.70
CA GLU A 256 2.35 1.61 -14.15
C GLU A 256 2.90 2.77 -15.00
N ASP A 257 2.87 2.62 -16.32
CA ASP A 257 3.38 3.61 -17.26
C ASP A 257 2.49 4.86 -17.26
N ALA A 258 1.16 4.69 -17.20
CA ALA A 258 0.21 5.79 -17.12
C ALA A 258 0.42 6.64 -15.87
N VAL A 259 0.57 6.00 -14.69
CA VAL A 259 0.85 6.69 -13.42
C VAL A 259 2.21 7.36 -13.45
N LYS A 260 3.23 6.69 -14.00
CA LYS A 260 4.57 7.26 -14.13
C LYS A 260 4.54 8.54 -14.96
N ARG A 261 3.94 8.52 -16.16
CA ARG A 261 3.78 9.71 -17.00
C ARG A 261 3.03 10.83 -16.29
N TRP A 262 1.96 10.51 -15.57
CA TRP A 262 1.21 11.50 -14.78
C TRP A 262 2.09 12.13 -13.68
N SER A 263 2.88 11.32 -12.97
CA SER A 263 3.78 11.81 -11.91
C SER A 263 4.90 12.70 -12.45
N GLU A 264 5.45 12.37 -13.63
CA GLU A 264 6.47 13.18 -14.32
C GLU A 264 5.90 14.53 -14.75
N GLN A 265 4.66 14.56 -15.25
CA GLN A 265 3.96 15.80 -15.61
C GLN A 265 3.72 16.70 -14.38
N LEU A 266 3.35 16.13 -13.23
CA LEU A 266 3.24 16.88 -11.98
C LEU A 266 4.59 17.43 -11.50
N GLY A 267 5.67 16.67 -11.69
CA GLY A 267 7.03 17.08 -11.36
C GLY A 267 7.54 18.23 -12.22
N SER A 268 7.27 18.20 -13.53
CA SER A 268 7.71 19.23 -14.48
C SER A 268 6.94 20.55 -14.38
N THR A 269 5.71 20.50 -13.87
CA THR A 269 4.85 21.70 -13.72
C THR A 269 5.22 22.55 -12.49
N LYS A 270 6.12 22.07 -11.61
CA LYS A 270 6.65 22.90 -10.51
C LYS A 270 7.66 23.92 -11.07
N PRO A 271 7.40 25.24 -10.97
CA PRO A 271 8.38 26.23 -11.38
C PRO A 271 9.63 26.06 -10.51
N SER A 272 10.79 25.96 -11.16
CA SER A 272 12.09 25.92 -10.48
C SER A 272 12.23 27.16 -9.60
N PRO A 273 12.49 27.03 -8.29
CA PRO A 273 12.72 28.17 -7.42
C PRO A 273 14.17 28.62 -7.61
N ASN A 274 14.47 29.26 -8.74
CA ASN A 274 15.69 30.03 -8.94
C ASN A 274 15.58 30.86 -10.23
N ARG A 275 15.16 32.11 -10.07
CA ARG A 275 15.64 33.24 -10.87
C ARG A 275 15.79 34.45 -9.95
#